data_AF-A0A7G5ZPW3-F1
#
_entry.id   AF-A0A7G5ZPW3-F1
#
_cell.length_a   1.000
_cell.length_b   1.000
_cell.length_c   1.000
_cell.angle_alpha   90.00
_cell.angle_beta   90.00
_cell.angle_gamma   90.00
#
_symmetry.space_group_name_H-M   'P 1'
#
loop_
_entity.id
_entity.type
_entity.pdbx_description
1 polymer ?
#
loop_
_entity_poly.entity_id
_entity_poly.type
_entity_poly.pdbx_seq_one_letter_code
_entity_poly.pdbx_strand_id
1 'polypeptide(L)'
;MSEPDAEPTPSLIQQRLELGRWRLGALIMMIGWGVMTVLRAITFDAGSIVDGVMLIVTFALALYGVKLWFDYRRKVRAFEDEHGPDAGRQ
;
A
#
# COMPACT_ATOMS: atom_id res chain seq x y z
N MET A 1 -18.39 31.44 25.41
CA MET A 1 -18.90 30.18 24.84
C MET A 1 -17.93 29.83 23.73
N SER A 2 -16.89 29.05 24.05
CA SER A 2 -15.83 28.73 23.09
C SER A 2 -16.43 27.83 22.02
N GLU A 3 -16.42 28.27 20.77
CA GLU A 3 -16.67 27.39 19.63
C GLU A 3 -15.75 26.18 19.78
N PRO A 4 -16.24 24.95 19.57
CA PRO A 4 -15.34 23.81 19.53
C PRO A 4 -14.41 24.06 18.33
N ASP A 5 -13.12 24.27 18.63
CA ASP A 5 -12.06 24.43 17.63
C ASP A 5 -12.21 23.32 16.59
N ALA A 6 -12.77 23.65 15.43
CA ALA A 6 -12.87 22.72 14.32
C ALA A 6 -11.43 22.32 14.00
N GLU A 7 -11.09 21.04 14.15
CA GLU A 7 -9.75 20.53 13.85
C GLU A 7 -9.33 21.08 12.48
N PRO A 8 -8.14 21.70 12.36
CA PRO A 8 -7.74 22.34 11.13
C PRO A 8 -7.74 21.29 10.01
N THR A 9 -8.61 21.50 9.03
CA THR A 9 -8.74 20.60 7.87
C THR A 9 -7.35 20.45 7.24
N PRO A 10 -6.80 19.23 7.11
CA PRO A 10 -5.44 19.03 6.65
C PRO A 10 -5.24 19.63 5.26
N SER A 11 -4.11 20.30 5.05
CA SER A 11 -3.80 20.94 3.76
C SER A 11 -3.70 19.91 2.63
N LEU A 12 -3.96 20.32 1.38
CA LEU A 12 -3.88 19.44 0.21
C LEU A 12 -2.52 18.73 0.06
N ILE A 13 -1.44 19.39 0.50
CA ILE A 13 -0.09 18.82 0.51
C ILE A 13 0.01 17.69 1.56
N GLN A 14 -0.52 17.89 2.76
CA GLN A 14 -0.56 16.86 3.80
C GLN A 14 -1.41 15.65 3.37
N GLN A 15 -2.58 15.90 2.79
CA GLN A 15 -3.44 14.84 2.25
C GLN A 15 -2.71 14.03 1.15
N ARG A 16 -1.96 14.70 0.26
CA ARG A 16 -1.19 14.01 -0.77
C ARG A 16 0.02 13.26 -0.22
N LEU A 17 0.67 13.77 0.83
CA LEU A 17 1.74 13.06 1.54
C LEU A 17 1.21 11.77 2.18
N GLU A 18 0.01 11.78 2.75
CA GLU A 18 -0.63 10.58 3.27
C GLU A 18 -0.87 9.54 2.17
N LEU A 19 -1.40 9.96 1.01
CA LEU A 19 -1.51 9.09 -0.17
C LEU A 19 -0.13 8.54 -0.61
N GLY A 20 0.93 9.34 -0.50
CA GLY A 20 2.31 8.91 -0.73
C GLY A 20 2.78 7.81 0.22
N ARG A 21 2.40 7.87 1.51
CA ARG A 21 2.70 6.81 2.50
C ARG A 21 1.99 5.50 2.14
N TRP A 22 0.74 5.58 1.68
CA TRP A 22 0.01 4.42 1.18
C TRP A 22 0.71 3.78 -0.03
N ARG A 23 1.22 4.59 -0.96
CA ARG A 23 2.01 4.12 -2.09
C ARG A 23 3.27 3.36 -1.64
N LEU A 24 4.02 3.94 -0.70
CA LEU A 24 5.24 3.32 -0.19
C LEU A 24 4.95 2.00 0.51
N GLY A 25 3.91 1.96 1.35
CA GLY A 25 3.45 0.73 2.00
C GLY A 25 3.08 -0.36 0.98
N ALA A 26 2.30 -0.01 -0.05
CA ALA A 26 1.94 -0.94 -1.12
C ALA A 26 3.17 -1.48 -1.87
N LEU A 27 4.14 -0.62 -2.20
CA LEU A 27 5.38 -1.03 -2.88
C LEU A 27 6.25 -1.93 -2.02
N ILE A 28 6.46 -1.58 -0.74
CA ILE A 28 7.22 -2.42 0.20
C ILE A 28 6.56 -3.79 0.34
N MET A 29 5.23 -3.82 0.45
CA MET A 29 4.51 -5.08 0.61
C MET A 29 4.60 -5.93 -0.67
N MET A 30 4.38 -5.33 -1.84
CA MET A 30 4.42 -6.04 -3.12
C MET A 30 5.83 -6.52 -3.47
N ILE A 31 6.83 -5.64 -3.42
CA ILE A 31 8.21 -5.95 -3.83
C ILE A 31 8.90 -6.79 -2.76
N GLY A 32 8.79 -6.40 -1.49
CA GLY A 32 9.44 -7.12 -0.38
C GLY A 32 8.94 -8.55 -0.27
N TRP A 33 7.62 -8.76 -0.21
CA TRP A 33 7.07 -10.12 -0.17
C TRP A 33 7.18 -10.84 -1.50
N GLY A 34 7.16 -10.13 -2.64
CA GLY A 34 7.42 -10.71 -3.95
C GLY A 34 8.82 -11.35 -4.03
N VAL A 35 9.85 -10.61 -3.59
CA VAL A 35 11.23 -11.13 -3.52
C VAL A 35 11.32 -12.32 -2.56
N MET A 36 10.71 -12.23 -1.38
CA MET A 36 10.69 -13.35 -0.42
C MET A 36 9.99 -14.58 -0.99
N THR A 37 8.91 -14.41 -1.75
CA THR A 37 8.21 -15.51 -2.42
C THR A 37 9.11 -16.19 -3.44
N VAL A 38 9.82 -15.41 -4.29
CA VAL A 38 10.75 -15.96 -5.29
C VAL A 38 11.89 -16.72 -4.62
N LEU A 39 12.51 -16.13 -3.58
CA LEU A 39 13.57 -16.80 -2.82
C LEU A 39 13.08 -18.12 -2.22
N ARG A 40 11.88 -18.12 -1.62
CA ARG A 40 11.27 -19.32 -1.05
C ARG A 40 10.99 -20.38 -2.10
N ALA A 41 10.51 -19.98 -3.28
CA ALA A 41 10.22 -20.89 -4.38
C ALA A 41 11.49 -21.56 -4.91
N ILE A 42 12.63 -20.87 -4.93
CA ILE A 42 13.93 -21.42 -5.35
C ILE A 42 14.43 -22.47 -4.35
N THR A 43 14.22 -22.26 -3.05
CA THR A 43 14.66 -23.17 -1.99
C THR A 43 13.58 -24.15 -1.53
N PHE A 44 12.51 -24.30 -2.30
CA PHE A 44 11.30 -25.00 -1.86
C PHE A 44 11.51 -26.50 -1.70
N ASP A 45 11.19 -27.03 -0.53
CA ASP A 45 11.12 -28.47 -0.26
C ASP A 45 9.67 -29.00 -0.30
N ALA A 46 9.37 -29.79 -1.34
CA ALA A 46 8.04 -30.40 -1.54
C ALA A 46 7.67 -31.44 -0.47
N GLY A 47 8.63 -31.99 0.27
CA GLY A 47 8.38 -32.91 1.39
C GLY A 47 7.96 -32.19 2.67
N SER A 48 8.12 -30.87 2.74
CA SER A 48 7.90 -30.07 3.94
C SER A 48 6.61 -29.26 3.87
N ILE A 49 5.63 -29.63 4.69
CA ILE A 49 4.37 -28.89 4.85
C ILE A 49 4.64 -27.45 5.29
N VAL A 50 5.62 -27.25 6.18
CA VAL A 50 5.99 -25.92 6.67
C VAL A 50 6.46 -25.03 5.53
N ASP A 51 7.23 -25.57 4.58
CA ASP A 51 7.68 -24.82 3.43
C ASP A 51 6.55 -24.46 2.48
N GLY A 52 5.60 -25.38 2.28
CA GLY A 52 4.36 -25.12 1.55
C GLY A 52 3.55 -23.98 2.17
N VAL A 53 3.32 -24.02 3.47
CA VAL A 53 2.60 -22.97 4.20
C VAL A 53 3.32 -21.63 4.07
N MET A 54 4.64 -21.60 4.27
CA MET A 54 5.41 -20.37 4.19
C MET A 54 5.41 -19.78 2.78
N LEU A 55 5.50 -20.60 1.73
CA LEU A 55 5.41 -20.14 0.34
C LEU A 55 4.03 -19.52 0.05
N ILE A 56 2.95 -20.16 0.51
CA ILE A 56 1.58 -19.63 0.35
C ILE A 56 1.44 -18.29 1.09
N VAL A 57 1.94 -18.20 2.31
CA VAL A 57 1.86 -16.97 3.12
C VAL A 57 2.63 -15.82 2.46
N THR A 58 3.88 -16.04 2.04
CA THR A 58 4.66 -14.98 1.38
C THR A 58 4.01 -14.56 0.06
N PHE A 59 3.49 -15.51 -0.71
CA PHE A 59 2.76 -15.22 -1.94
C PHE A 59 1.48 -14.41 -1.69
N ALA A 60 0.68 -14.79 -0.69
CA ALA A 60 -0.52 -14.06 -0.31
C ALA A 60 -0.23 -12.62 0.13
N LEU A 61 0.87 -12.40 0.87
CA LEU A 61 1.31 -11.06 1.27
C LEU A 61 1.77 -10.21 0.08
N ALA A 62 2.44 -10.82 -0.90
CA ALA A 62 2.79 -10.15 -2.16
C ALA A 62 1.53 -9.72 -2.92
N LEU A 63 0.54 -10.60 -3.05
CA LEU A 63 -0.75 -10.28 -3.68
C LEU A 63 -1.52 -9.21 -2.91
N TYR A 64 -1.44 -9.21 -1.57
CA TYR A 64 -2.02 -8.15 -0.77
C TYR A 64 -1.38 -6.78 -1.07
N GLY A 65 -0.07 -6.74 -1.32
CA GLY A 65 0.61 -5.54 -1.81
C GLY A 65 0.07 -5.04 -3.15
N VAL A 66 -0.24 -5.95 -4.08
CA VAL A 66 -0.89 -5.61 -5.37
C VAL A 66 -2.27 -5.01 -5.14
N LYS A 67 -3.07 -5.59 -4.24
CA LYS A 67 -4.37 -5.02 -3.85
C LYS A 67 -4.22 -3.59 -3.30
N LEU A 68 -3.30 -3.39 -2.36
CA LEU A 68 -3.02 -2.06 -1.79
C LEU A 68 -2.61 -1.05 -2.86
N TRP A 69 -1.88 -1.48 -3.88
CA TRP A 69 -1.51 -0.63 -5.01
C TRP A 69 -2.72 -0.16 -5.81
N PHE A 70 -3.66 -1.07 -6.11
CA PHE A 70 -4.92 -0.71 -6.78
C PHE A 70 -5.79 0.21 -5.92
N ASP A 71 -5.88 -0.07 -4.62
CA ASP A 71 -6.62 0.79 -3.68
C ASP A 71 -6.00 2.19 -3.61
N TYR A 72 -4.67 2.30 -3.56
CA TYR A 72 -3.96 3.57 -3.64
C TYR A 72 -4.29 4.32 -4.94
N ARG A 73 -4.23 3.65 -6.10
CA ARG A 73 -4.56 4.25 -7.40
C ARG A 73 -6.00 4.75 -7.44
N ARG A 74 -6.93 4.02 -6.83
CA ARG A 74 -8.34 4.43 -6.71
C ARG A 74 -8.49 5.67 -5.83
N LYS A 75 -7.80 5.72 -4.69
CA LYS A 75 -7.83 6.88 -3.77
C LYS A 75 -7.24 8.13 -4.41
N VAL A 76 -6.13 8.00 -5.15
CA VAL A 76 -5.53 9.12 -5.88
C VAL A 76 -6.47 9.66 -6.95
N ARG A 77 -7.12 8.79 -7.73
CA ARG A 77 -8.10 9.23 -8.73
C ARG A 77 -9.25 9.98 -8.09
N ALA A 78 -9.84 9.44 -7.02
CA ALA A 78 -10.92 10.12 -6.30
C ALA A 78 -10.50 11.49 -5.75
N PHE A 79 -9.26 11.61 -5.24
CA PHE A 79 -8.71 12.87 -4.77
C PHE A 79 -8.51 13.89 -5.92
N GLU A 80 -7.99 13.45 -7.06
CA GLU A 80 -7.79 14.28 -8.25
C GLU A 80 -9.12 14.70 -8.90
N ASP A 81 -10.14 13.83 -8.88
CA ASP A 81 -11.49 14.13 -9.35
C ASP A 81 -12.16 15.24 -8.51
N GLU A 82 -11.85 15.32 -7.21
CA GLU A 82 -12.42 16.31 -6.29
C GLU A 82 -11.65 17.64 -6.26
N HIS A 83 -10.31 17.59 -6.30
CA HIS A 83 -9.46 18.78 -6.07
C HIS A 83 -8.78 19.31 -7.35
N GLY A 84 -8.93 18.60 -8.48
CA GLY A 84 -8.29 18.90 -9.75
C GLY A 84 -7.02 18.09 -9.99
N PRO A 85 -6.62 17.94 -11.27
CA PRO A 85 -5.40 17.21 -11.63
C PRO A 85 -4.19 17.88 -10.98
N ASP A 86 -3.31 17.06 -10.40
CA ASP A 86 -2.11 17.51 -9.70
C ASP A 86 -2.30 18.39 -8.45
N ALA A 87 -3.50 18.43 -7.85
CA ALA A 87 -3.72 19.09 -6.56
C ALA A 87 -2.69 18.66 -5.49
N GLY A 88 -2.08 19.62 -4.80
CA GLY A 88 -1.10 19.34 -3.73
C GLY A 88 0.27 18.80 -4.19
N ARG A 89 0.62 18.89 -5.49
CA ARG A 89 2.01 18.69 -5.96
C ARG A 89 2.81 19.97 -5.68
N GLN A 90 4.02 19.83 -5.13
CA GLN A 90 5.03 20.89 -5.11
C GLN A 90 5.87 20.82 -6.37
#